data_AF-A0A1F0F758-F1
#
_entry.id   AF-A0A1F0F758-F1
#
_cell.length_a   1.000
_cell.length_b   1.000
_cell.length_c   1.000
_cell.angle_alpha   90.00
_cell.angle_beta   90.00
_cell.angle_gamma   90.00
#
_symmetry.space_group_name_H-M   'P 1'
#
loop_
_entity.id
_entity.type
_entity.pdbx_description
1 polymer ?
#
loop_
_entity_poly.entity_id
_entity_poly.type
_entity_poly.pdbx_seq_one_letter_code
_entity_poly.pdbx_strand_id
1 'polypeptide(L)' 'MTTVLSVLLMIASVILVIAVTLQEPKTDGLGTLAGQETNVFGRSAHKSKNEMLDKVVIFAGVVLFLLSTILLAIN' A
#
# COMPACT_ATOMS: atom_id res chain seq x y z
N MET A 1 1.81 -22.25 -18.45
CA MET A 1 1.28 -20.87 -18.45
C MET A 1 0.77 -20.46 -17.07
N THR A 2 -0.04 -21.30 -16.40
CA THR A 2 -0.61 -21.02 -15.07
C THR A 2 0.41 -21.00 -13.92
N THR A 3 1.45 -21.84 -13.94
CA THR A 3 2.51 -21.87 -12.91
C THR A 3 3.34 -20.59 -12.88
N VAL A 4 3.72 -20.06 -14.04
CA VAL A 4 4.47 -18.80 -14.14
C VAL A 4 3.64 -17.63 -13.60
N LEU A 5 2.35 -17.59 -13.97
CA LEU A 5 1.41 -16.56 -13.49
C LEU A 5 1.17 -16.65 -11.98
N SER A 6 1.06 -17.87 -11.45
CA SER A 6 0.88 -18.12 -10.01
C SER A 6 2.10 -17.70 -9.19
N VAL A 7 3.32 -17.99 -9.68
CA VAL A 7 4.57 -17.55 -9.04
C VAL A 7 4.69 -16.02 -9.08
N LEU A 8 4.31 -15.38 -10.20
CA LEU A 8 4.31 -13.92 -10.33
C LEU A 8 3.36 -13.25 -9.32
N LEU A 9 2.16 -13.81 -9.15
CA LEU A 9 1.17 -13.34 -8.17
C LEU A 9 1.65 -13.51 -6.73
N MET A 10 2.30 -14.63 -6.42
CA MET A 10 2.87 -14.86 -5.09
C MET A 10 3.91 -13.78 -4.75
N ILE A 11 4.81 -13.47 -5.68
CA ILE A 11 5.83 -12.44 -5.47
C ILE A 11 5.18 -11.05 -5.33
N ALA A 12 4.21 -10.72 -6.18
CA ALA A 12 3.49 -9.45 -6.11
C ALA A 12 2.77 -9.27 -4.75
N SER A 13 2.16 -10.33 -4.23
CA SER A 13 1.52 -10.34 -2.91
C SER A 13 2.51 -10.06 -1.79
N VAL A 14 3.67 -10.74 -1.79
CA VAL A 14 4.72 -10.54 -0.77
C VAL A 14 5.23 -9.09 -0.79
N ILE A 15 5.50 -8.54 -1.98
CA ILE A 15 5.96 -7.15 -2.13
C ILE A 15 4.90 -6.17 -1.59
N LEU A 16 3.61 -6.41 -1.88
CA LEU A 16 2.51 -5.59 -1.40
C LEU A 16 2.46 -5.59 0.14
N VAL A 17 2.53 -6.77 0.76
CA VAL A 17 2.52 -6.90 2.23
C VAL A 17 3.67 -6.11 2.84
N ILE A 18 4.90 -6.28 2.34
CA ILE A 18 6.06 -5.54 2.82
C ILE A 18 5.84 -4.03 2.66
N ALA A 19 5.39 -3.58 1.49
CA ALA A 19 5.16 -2.17 1.20
C ALA A 19 4.09 -1.53 2.11
N VAL A 20 3.01 -2.26 2.44
CA VAL A 20 1.98 -1.79 3.39
C VAL A 20 2.50 -1.76 4.82
N THR A 21 3.28 -2.76 5.24
CA THR A 21 3.82 -2.79 6.61
C THR A 21 4.82 -1.66 6.88
N LEU A 22 5.47 -1.15 5.84
CA LEU A 22 6.37 0.00 5.92
C LEU A 22 5.63 1.36 5.88
N GLN A 23 4.32 1.38 5.59
CA GLN A 23 3.54 2.61 5.64
C GLN A 23 3.22 2.98 7.08
N GLU A 24 3.46 4.24 7.42
CA GLU A 24 3.04 4.79 8.70
C GLU A 24 1.52 4.96 8.72
N PRO A 25 0.84 4.63 9.84
CA PRO A 25 -0.61 4.78 9.95
C PRO A 25 -1.01 6.24 9.73
N LYS A 26 -1.97 6.46 8.82
CA LYS A 26 -2.46 7.80 8.45
C LYS A 26 -3.25 8.49 9.58
N THR A 27 -3.65 7.71 10.59
CA THR A 27 -4.28 8.19 11.82
C THR A 27 -3.19 8.39 12.87
N ASP A 28 -2.95 9.64 13.23
CA ASP A 28 -2.31 9.94 14.50
C ASP A 28 -3.20 9.34 15.59
N GLY A 29 -2.64 8.52 16.48
CA GLY A 29 -3.41 7.73 17.44
C GLY A 29 -4.37 8.54 18.33
N LEU A 30 -5.04 7.88 19.27
CA LEU A 30 -6.06 8.42 20.18
C LEU A 30 -5.73 9.79 20.83
N GLY A 31 -4.46 10.21 20.85
CA GLY A 31 -4.03 11.56 21.24
C GLY A 31 -4.45 12.72 20.31
N THR A 32 -4.94 12.47 19.09
CA THR A 32 -5.47 13.54 18.21
C THR A 32 -6.98 13.74 18.29
N LEU A 33 -7.69 12.83 18.95
CA LEU A 33 -9.11 12.98 19.26
C LEU A 33 -9.36 14.08 20.30
N ALA A 34 -8.35 14.42 21.12
CA ALA A 34 -8.48 15.33 22.25
C ALA A 34 -8.26 16.82 21.91
N GLY A 35 -8.08 17.17 20.63
CA GLY A 35 -7.87 18.57 20.22
C GLY A 35 -6.53 19.12 20.71
N GLN A 36 -5.45 18.75 20.02
CA GLN A 36 -4.23 19.54 20.07
C GLN A 36 -3.91 20.06 18.68
N GLU A 37 -3.49 21.31 18.68
CA GLU A 37 -3.36 22.20 17.54
C GLU A 37 -2.69 21.53 16.34
N THR A 38 -3.28 21.81 15.18
CA THR A 38 -2.77 21.38 13.89
C THR A 38 -1.38 21.99 13.69
N ASN A 39 -0.32 21.27 13.99
CA ASN A 39 1.01 21.64 13.51
C ASN A 39 1.09 21.31 12.00
N VAL A 40 0.40 22.13 11.20
CA VAL A 40 0.32 22.04 9.72
C VAL A 40 1.72 22.18 9.11
N PHE A 41 2.66 22.82 9.82
CA PHE A 41 4.02 23.07 9.36
C PHE A 41 5.04 21.96 9.67
N GLY A 42 4.81 21.14 10.70
CA GLY A 42 5.68 19.98 11.03
C GLY A 42 5.30 18.69 10.30
N ARG A 43 4.03 18.56 9.89
CA ARG A 43 3.49 17.34 9.26
C ARG A 43 3.86 17.16 7.79
N SER A 44 4.30 18.22 7.12
CA SER A 44 4.67 18.22 5.70
C SER A 44 6.00 17.51 5.39
N ALA A 45 6.94 17.45 6.36
CA ALA A 45 8.26 16.85 6.16
C ALA A 45 8.22 15.32 6.06
N HIS A 46 7.34 14.66 6.83
CA HIS A 46 7.18 13.20 6.82
C HIS A 46 6.13 12.71 5.81
N LYS A 47 5.25 13.61 5.33
CA LYS A 47 4.20 13.26 4.36
C LYS A 47 4.77 12.76 3.02
N SER A 48 5.93 13.26 2.58
CA SER A 48 6.47 12.93 1.25
C SER A 48 6.82 11.45 1.07
N LYS A 49 7.40 10.82 2.09
CA LYS A 49 7.77 9.39 2.04
C LYS A 49 6.55 8.49 2.11
N ASN A 50 5.63 8.77 3.02
CA ASN A 50 4.42 7.96 3.15
C ASN A 50 3.51 8.12 1.91
N GLU A 51 3.45 9.31 1.32
CA GLU A 51 2.69 9.56 0.09
C GLU A 51 3.29 8.86 -1.15
N MET A 52 4.61 8.68 -1.19
CA MET A 52 5.26 7.87 -2.22
C MET A 52 4.98 6.36 -2.02
N LEU A 53 5.08 5.85 -0.79
CA LEU A 53 4.75 4.47 -0.47
C LEU A 53 3.27 4.15 -0.73
N ASP A 54 2.37 5.11 -0.47
CA ASP A 54 0.93 4.98 -0.72
C ASP A 54 0.64 4.82 -2.23
N LYS A 55 1.27 5.63 -3.07
CA LYS A 55 1.16 5.51 -4.54
C LYS A 55 1.68 4.15 -5.04
N VAL A 56 2.79 3.68 -4.49
CA VAL A 56 3.38 2.37 -4.84
C VAL A 56 2.43 1.23 -4.47
N VAL A 57 1.81 1.27 -3.29
CA VAL A 57 0.87 0.24 -2.85
C VAL A 57 -0.43 0.27 -3.63
N ILE A 58 -0.97 1.45 -3.93
CA ILE A 58 -2.16 1.57 -4.80
C ILE A 58 -1.88 0.95 -6.16
N PHE A 59 -0.73 1.28 -6.76
CA PHE A 59 -0.33 0.70 -8.05
C PHE A 59 -0.15 -0.81 -7.96
N ALA A 60 0.58 -1.30 -6.94
CA ALA A 60 0.81 -2.73 -6.73
C ALA A 60 -0.50 -3.51 -6.52
N GLY A 61 -1.45 -2.94 -5.75
CA GLY A 61 -2.76 -3.53 -5.50
C GLY A 61 -3.62 -3.63 -6.77
N VAL A 62 -3.65 -2.57 -7.58
CA VAL A 62 -4.39 -2.58 -8.86
C VAL A 62 -3.80 -3.63 -9.81
N VAL A 63 -2.48 -3.70 -9.93
CA VAL A 63 -1.80 -4.69 -10.79
C VAL A 63 -2.08 -6.12 -10.31
N LEU A 64 -2.03 -6.39 -9.00
CA LEU A 64 -2.31 -7.70 -8.43
C LEU A 64 -3.76 -8.11 -8.71
N PHE A 65 -4.72 -7.21 -8.51
CA PHE A 65 -6.13 -7.47 -8.77
C PHE A 65 -6.42 -7.80 -10.25
N LEU A 66 -5.82 -7.04 -11.17
CA LEU A 66 -5.95 -7.29 -12.61
C LEU A 66 -5.33 -8.64 -13.01
N LEU A 67 -4.11 -8.93 -12.56
CA LEU A 67 -3.43 -10.21 -12.82
C LEU A 67 -4.21 -11.40 -12.27
N SER A 68 -4.79 -11.26 -11.07
CA SER A 68 -5.60 -12.30 -10.44
C SER A 68 -6.90 -12.55 -11.20
N THR A 69 -7.56 -11.49 -11.67
CA THR A 69 -8.78 -11.61 -12.50
C THR A 69 -8.49 -12.31 -13.83
N ILE A 70 -7.38 -11.97 -14.48
CA ILE A 70 -6.95 -12.61 -15.73
C ILE A 70 -6.63 -14.09 -15.50
N LEU A 71 -5.95 -14.44 -14.39
CA LEU A 71 -5.67 -15.83 -14.05
C LEU A 71 -6.97 -16.62 -13.88
N LEU A 72 -7.94 -16.09 -13.13
CA LEU A 72 -9.24 -16.72 -12.92
C LEU A 72 -10.03 -16.89 -14.24
N ALA A 73 -9.93 -15.94 -15.17
CA ALA A 73 -10.61 -16.05 -16.47
C ALA A 73 -9.98 -17.10 -17.39
N ILE A 74 -8.69 -17.43 -17.21
CA ILE A 74 -7.95 -18.40 -18.03
C ILE A 74 -8.00 -19.82 -17.43
N ASN A 75 -8.20 -19.94 -16.12
CA ASN A 75 -8.20 -21.20 -15.38
C ASN A 75 -9.61 -21.74 -15.12
#